data_AF-A0AAV6Z3D7-F1
#
_entry.id   AF-A0AAV6Z3D7-F1
#
_cell.length_a   1.000
_cell.length_b   1.000
_cell.length_c   1.000
_cell.angle_alpha   90.00
_cell.angle_beta   90.00
_cell.angle_gamma   90.00
#
_symmetry.space_group_name_H-M   'P 1'
#
loop_
_entity.id
_entity.type
_entity.pdbx_description
1 polymer ?
#
loop_
_entity_poly.entity_id
_entity_poly.type
_entity_poly.pdbx_seq_one_letter_code
_entity_poly.pdbx_strand_id
1 'polypeptide(L)'
;MMSYGLCKCSTDELAVAYNNRGQIKYFRVDFYEAIDDYTEAIRVNPKFEVPYYNRGLILYRLGECCSFLELSPTYTTSTSLTG
;
A
#
# COMPACT_ATOMS: atom_id res chain seq x y z
N MET A 1 -25.35 -21.02 -7.18
CA MET A 1 -24.57 -19.76 -7.20
C MET A 1 -25.16 -18.87 -6.12
N MET A 2 -24.58 -18.88 -4.92
CA MET A 2 -25.09 -18.13 -3.77
C MET A 2 -24.78 -16.64 -3.99
N SER A 3 -25.79 -15.93 -4.48
CA SER A 3 -25.84 -14.47 -4.42
C SER A 3 -26.02 -14.10 -2.96
N TYR A 4 -24.93 -13.90 -2.24
CA TYR A 4 -24.98 -13.16 -1.00
C TYR A 4 -25.31 -11.72 -1.38
N GLY A 5 -26.58 -11.35 -1.21
CA GLY A 5 -27.00 -9.95 -1.15
C GLY A 5 -26.36 -9.29 0.06
N LEU A 6 -25.05 -9.07 0.02
CA LEU A 6 -24.33 -8.27 0.98
C LEU A 6 -24.73 -6.82 0.69
N CYS A 7 -25.46 -6.23 1.64
CA CYS A 7 -25.80 -4.82 1.59
C CYS A 7 -24.52 -4.03 1.33
N LYS A 8 -24.53 -3.19 0.29
CA LYS A 8 -23.41 -2.33 -0.14
C LYS A 8 -22.77 -1.56 1.04
N CYS A 9 -23.54 -1.24 2.08
CA CYS A 9 -23.03 -0.65 3.32
C CYS A 9 -21.90 -1.43 3.97
N SER A 10 -21.95 -2.77 3.98
CA SER A 10 -20.95 -3.60 4.68
C SER A 10 -19.57 -3.55 4.04
N THR A 11 -19.51 -3.48 2.71
CA THR A 11 -18.25 -3.39 1.97
C THR A 11 -17.65 -1.99 2.03
N ASP A 12 -18.52 -0.96 2.05
CA ASP A 12 -18.08 0.43 2.16
C ASP A 12 -17.47 0.71 3.55
N GLU A 13 -18.12 0.23 4.62
CA GLU A 13 -17.61 0.34 6.00
C GLU A 13 -16.30 -0.43 6.19
N LEU A 14 -16.17 -1.62 5.58
CA LEU A 14 -14.95 -2.41 5.64
C LEU A 14 -13.77 -1.70 4.96
N ALA A 15 -13.99 -1.07 3.80
CA ALA A 15 -12.95 -0.28 3.13
C ALA A 15 -12.53 0.94 3.97
N VAL A 16 -13.49 1.61 4.63
CA VAL A 16 -13.20 2.71 5.56
C VAL A 16 -12.39 2.23 6.77
N ALA A 17 -12.72 1.06 7.32
CA ALA A 17 -11.97 0.48 8.43
C ALA A 17 -10.50 0.18 8.07
N TYR A 18 -10.26 -0.41 6.90
CA TYR A 18 -8.90 -0.64 6.39
C TYR A 18 -8.15 0.69 6.18
N ASN A 19 -8.79 1.70 5.61
CA ASN A 19 -8.19 3.03 5.46
C ASN A 19 -7.80 3.66 6.80
N ASN A 20 -8.68 3.58 7.80
CA ASN A 20 -8.40 4.15 9.12
C ASN A 20 -7.26 3.41 9.82
N ARG A 21 -7.20 2.08 9.69
CA ARG A 21 -6.08 1.27 10.19
C ARG A 21 -4.76 1.64 9.51
N GLY A 22 -4.77 1.78 8.18
CA GLY A 22 -3.62 2.24 7.40
C GLY A 22 -3.14 3.62 7.81
N GLN A 23 -4.05 4.56 8.13
CA GLN A 23 -3.70 5.88 8.64
C GLN A 23 -3.00 5.82 10.00
N ILE A 24 -3.47 4.98 10.92
CA ILE A 24 -2.82 4.80 12.22
C ILE A 24 -1.39 4.28 12.05
N LYS A 25 -1.20 3.27 11.17
CA LYS A 25 0.14 2.74 10.84
C LYS A 25 1.03 3.78 10.17
N TYR A 26 0.47 4.59 9.27
CA TYR A 26 1.16 5.72 8.66
C TYR A 26 1.68 6.72 9.71
N PHE A 27 0.89 7.05 10.74
CA PHE A 27 1.33 7.92 11.84
C PHE A 27 2.41 7.27 12.71
N ARG A 28 2.45 5.94 12.75
CA ARG A 28 3.51 5.16 13.41
C ARG A 28 4.76 4.97 12.55
N VAL A 29 4.79 5.52 11.32
CA VAL A 29 5.90 5.35 10.36
C VAL A 29 6.01 3.90 9.82
N ASP A 30 4.99 3.08 10.05
CA ASP A 30 4.88 1.70 9.56
C ASP A 30 4.38 1.70 8.09
N PHE A 31 5.18 2.29 7.18
CA PHE A 31 4.74 2.64 5.82
C PHE A 31 4.34 1.45 4.95
N TYR A 32 5.08 0.34 5.00
CA TYR A 32 4.77 -0.85 4.22
C TYR A 32 3.44 -1.49 4.68
N GLU A 33 3.25 -1.63 5.98
CA GLU A 33 2.01 -2.17 6.52
C GLU A 33 0.80 -1.25 6.29
N ALA A 34 1.02 0.07 6.20
CA ALA A 34 -0.01 1.03 5.82
C ALA A 34 -0.39 0.90 4.34
N ILE A 35 0.58 0.64 3.45
CA ILE A 35 0.33 0.37 2.02
C ILE A 35 -0.53 -0.89 1.86
N ASP A 36 -0.25 -1.94 2.62
CA ASP A 36 -1.04 -3.19 2.58
C ASP A 36 -2.51 -2.91 2.96
N ASP A 37 -2.72 -2.15 4.03
CA ASP A 37 -4.07 -1.78 4.48
C ASP A 37 -4.82 -0.92 3.44
N TYR A 38 -4.15 0.05 2.81
CA TYR A 38 -4.77 0.82 1.73
C TYR A 38 -5.07 -0.03 0.50
N THR A 39 -4.24 -1.05 0.23
CA THR A 39 -4.45 -1.96 -0.88
C THR A 39 -5.67 -2.87 -0.65
N GLU A 40 -5.87 -3.35 0.57
CA GLU A 40 -7.09 -4.07 0.94
C GLU A 40 -8.34 -3.18 0.87
N ALA A 41 -8.25 -1.92 1.34
CA ALA A 41 -9.35 -0.96 1.20
C ALA A 41 -9.80 -0.79 -0.26
N ILE A 42 -8.84 -0.72 -1.19
CA ILE A 42 -9.07 -0.61 -2.63
C ILE A 42 -9.64 -1.89 -3.22
N ARG A 43 -9.19 -3.06 -2.75
CA ARG A 43 -9.71 -4.36 -3.20
C ARG A 43 -11.18 -4.54 -2.80
N VAL A 44 -11.54 -4.08 -1.60
CA VAL A 44 -12.90 -4.17 -1.07
C VAL A 44 -13.82 -3.15 -1.74
N ASN A 45 -13.38 -1.89 -1.85
CA ASN A 45 -14.12 -0.85 -2.54
C ASN A 45 -13.22 -0.09 -3.52
N PRO A 46 -13.18 -0.51 -4.80
CA PRO A 46 -12.38 0.17 -5.82
C PRO A 46 -12.82 1.60 -6.10
N LYS A 47 -14.04 1.99 -5.71
CA LYS A 47 -14.58 3.35 -5.86
C LYS A 47 -14.21 4.27 -4.71
N PHE A 48 -13.64 3.75 -3.63
CA PHE A 48 -13.19 4.58 -2.52
C PHE A 48 -11.85 5.20 -2.88
N GLU A 49 -11.85 6.51 -3.13
CA GLU A 49 -10.70 7.26 -3.65
C GLU A 49 -9.64 7.56 -2.58
N VAL A 50 -10.04 7.66 -1.31
CA VAL A 50 -9.16 8.09 -0.20
C VAL A 50 -7.94 7.19 -0.01
N PRO A 51 -8.05 5.84 -0.04
CA PRO A 51 -6.88 4.98 0.09
C PRO A 51 -5.89 5.10 -1.08
N TYR A 52 -6.34 5.48 -2.29
CA TYR A 52 -5.42 5.72 -3.41
C TYR A 52 -4.55 6.94 -3.14
N TYR A 53 -5.16 8.03 -2.64
CA TYR A 53 -4.44 9.22 -2.24
C TYR A 53 -3.45 8.92 -1.11
N ASN A 54 -3.89 8.22 -0.05
CA ASN A 54 -3.04 7.91 1.08
C ASN A 54 -1.88 6.98 0.71
N ARG A 55 -2.12 5.97 -0.15
CA ARG A 55 -1.05 5.11 -0.67
C ARG A 55 -0.07 5.90 -1.54
N GLY A 56 -0.56 6.80 -2.40
CA GLY A 56 0.29 7.70 -3.19
C GLY A 56 1.15 8.62 -2.33
N LEU A 57 0.60 9.15 -1.23
CA LEU A 57 1.34 9.97 -0.28
C LEU A 57 2.47 9.19 0.39
N ILE A 58 2.23 7.92 0.75
CA ILE A 58 3.29 7.05 1.27
C ILE A 58 4.34 6.80 0.20
N LEU A 59 3.95 6.45 -1.02
CA LEU A 59 4.90 6.19 -2.11
C LEU A 59 5.72 7.44 -2.46
N TYR A 60 5.14 8.64 -2.37
CA TYR A 60 5.85 9.90 -2.51
C TYR A 60 6.88 10.08 -1.38
N ARG A 61 6.50 9.80 -0.14
CA ARG A 61 7.40 9.84 1.02
C ARG A 61 8.51 8.80 0.99
N LEU A 62 8.20 7.60 0.50
CA LEU A 62 9.18 6.56 0.21
C LEU A 62 9.95 6.86 -1.09
N GLY A 63 9.47 7.77 -1.93
CA GLY A 63 10.05 8.20 -3.20
C GLY A 63 11.22 9.19 -3.05
N GLU A 64 11.52 9.63 -1.83
CA GLU A 64 12.86 10.11 -1.45
C GLU A 64 13.87 8.94 -1.32
N CYS A 65 13.42 7.70 -1.52
CA CYS A 65 14.23 6.51 -1.54
C CYS A 65 14.20 5.90 -2.95
N CYS A 66 14.96 6.49 -3.87
CA CYS A 66 15.56 5.72 -4.97
C CYS A 66 16.46 4.55 -4.48
N SER A 67 16.30 4.01 -3.25
CA SER A 67 17.08 2.88 -2.75
C SER A 67 16.37 1.53 -2.82
N PHE A 68 15.06 1.45 -3.14
CA PHE A 68 14.46 0.11 -3.29
C PHE A 68 14.96 -0.64 -4.54
N LEU A 69 15.52 0.06 -5.53
CA LEU A 69 16.24 -0.60 -6.63
C LEU A 69 17.69 -0.97 -6.28
N GLU A 70 18.22 -0.58 -5.12
CA GLU A 70 19.56 -1.00 -4.66
C GLU A 70 19.53 -2.26 -3.75
N LEU A 71 18.36 -2.66 -3.24
CA LEU A 71 18.25 -3.77 -2.26
C LEU A 71 17.54 -5.01 -2.81
N SER A 72 17.72 -5.31 -4.10
CA SER A 72 17.75 -6.71 -4.52
C SER A 72 19.21 -7.20 -4.42
N PRO A 73 19.62 -7.94 -3.37
CA PRO A 73 21.02 -8.37 -3.18
C PRO A 73 21.46 -9.48 -4.14
N THR A 74 20.96 -9.51 -5.38
CA THR A 74 21.34 -10.52 -6.38
C THR A 74 22.04 -9.96 -7.62
N TYR A 75 22.33 -8.66 -7.71
CA TYR A 75 23.05 -8.10 -8.88
C TYR A 75 24.24 -7.18 -8.59
N THR A 76 24.76 -7.12 -7.36
CA THR A 76 25.96 -6.32 -7.04
C THR A 76 27.19 -7.18 -6.75
N THR A 77 27.55 -8.11 -7.66
CA THR A 77 28.87 -8.79 -7.64
C THR A 77 29.33 -9.21 -9.04
N SER A 78 29.35 -8.30 -10.02
CA SER A 78 30.39 -8.35 -11.06
C SER A 78 30.44 -7.02 -11.79
N THR A 79 31.63 -6.54 -12.11
CA THR A 79 31.94 -5.34 -12.91
C THR A 79 31.95 -3.99 -12.19
N SER A 80 32.52 -3.96 -10.98
CA SER A 80 33.50 -2.92 -10.68
C SER A 80 34.86 -3.31 -11.28
N LEU A 81 35.30 -2.52 -12.26
CA LEU A 81 36.69 -2.11 -12.49
C LEU A 81 37.78 -3.21 -12.53
N THR A 82 38.15 -3.63 -13.73
CA THR A 82 39.55 -3.98 -14.05
C THR A 82 39.94 -3.39 -15.40
N GLY A 83 40.94 -2.51 -15.40
CA GLY A 83 41.81 -2.21 -16.55
C GLY A 83 41.39 -1.05 -17.43
#